data_AF-A0A2V2ZL80-F1
#
_entry.id   AF-A0A2V2ZL80-F1
#
_cell.length_a   1.000
_cell.length_b   1.000
_cell.length_c   1.000
_cell.angle_alpha   90.00
_cell.angle_beta   90.00
_cell.angle_gamma   90.00
#
_symmetry.space_group_name_H-M   'P 1'
#
loop_
_entity.id
_entity.type
_entity.pdbx_description
1 polymer ?
#
loop_
_entity_poly.entity_id
_entity_poly.type
_entity_poly.pdbx_seq_one_letter_code
_entity_poly.pdbx_strand_id
1 'polypeptide(L)'
;MKKLILTALLVGTFSLSYAQSDYYNDYRRSISDINWQRVITDLVLSTTQANQIYVLNDRYRDYDTWNRVYVVEPGRWRNDRYSELERILGREKYIIFKKKYYRGQNPVIVYGRNKNDYKKYRKQQEKYYKDQEKYYKKQNKHRGHGHDGDWD
;
A
#
# COMPACT_ATOMS: atom_id res chain seq x y z
N MET A 1 -8.11 38.47 -22.94
CA MET A 1 -8.75 37.37 -22.15
C MET A 1 -8.94 36.16 -23.04
N LYS A 2 -8.40 34.99 -22.67
CA LYS A 2 -8.98 33.65 -22.89
C LYS A 2 -8.14 32.66 -22.08
N LYS A 3 -8.80 32.00 -21.12
CA LYS A 3 -8.23 31.13 -20.09
C LYS A 3 -7.84 29.79 -20.73
N LEU A 4 -6.55 29.43 -20.71
CA LEU A 4 -6.12 28.07 -20.98
C LEU A 4 -6.26 27.28 -19.67
N ILE A 5 -7.37 26.56 -19.55
CA ILE A 5 -7.60 25.65 -18.43
C ILE A 5 -6.72 24.42 -18.67
N LEU A 6 -5.73 24.21 -17.79
CA LEU A 6 -4.98 22.97 -17.67
C LEU A 6 -5.92 21.84 -17.23
N THR A 7 -6.57 21.17 -18.19
CA THR A 7 -7.40 19.99 -17.91
C THR A 7 -6.73 18.74 -18.46
N ALA A 8 -5.57 18.36 -17.92
CA ALA A 8 -4.88 17.13 -18.33
C ALA A 8 -4.23 16.37 -17.17
N LEU A 9 -4.86 16.35 -15.99
CA LEU A 9 -4.27 15.74 -14.79
C LEU A 9 -5.26 14.97 -13.91
N LEU A 10 -6.34 14.40 -14.46
CA LEU A 10 -7.36 13.74 -13.61
C LEU A 10 -8.04 12.48 -14.17
N VAL A 11 -7.43 11.72 -15.09
CA VAL A 11 -8.09 10.49 -15.60
C VAL A 11 -7.28 9.20 -15.39
N GLY A 12 -6.00 9.29 -14.97
CA GLY A 12 -5.11 8.13 -14.88
C GLY A 12 -4.93 7.50 -13.49
N THR A 13 -5.32 8.18 -12.41
CA THR A 13 -5.01 7.76 -11.03
C THR A 13 -6.05 6.83 -10.41
N PHE A 14 -7.29 6.84 -10.90
CA PHE A 14 -8.43 6.28 -10.18
C PHE A 14 -8.49 4.74 -10.09
N SER A 15 -7.84 3.99 -10.99
CA SER A 15 -7.88 2.52 -10.98
C SER A 15 -6.72 1.87 -10.20
N LEU A 16 -5.53 2.47 -10.22
CA LEU A 16 -4.40 2.05 -9.38
C LEU A 16 -4.60 2.50 -7.92
N SER A 17 -5.16 3.69 -7.69
CA SER A 17 -5.46 4.17 -6.34
C SER A 17 -6.48 3.29 -5.64
N TYR A 18 -7.48 2.75 -6.36
CA TYR A 18 -8.54 1.97 -5.72
C TYR A 18 -8.02 0.66 -5.15
N ALA A 19 -7.31 -0.16 -5.94
CA ALA A 19 -6.74 -1.41 -5.46
C ALA A 19 -5.62 -1.20 -4.42
N GLN A 20 -4.81 -0.15 -4.55
CA GLN A 20 -3.80 0.20 -3.53
C GLN A 20 -4.45 0.74 -2.24
N SER A 21 -5.60 1.41 -2.36
CA SER A 21 -6.36 1.88 -1.19
C SER A 21 -6.90 0.71 -0.38
N ASP A 22 -7.30 -0.41 -1.02
CA ASP A 22 -7.75 -1.60 -0.30
C ASP A 22 -6.63 -2.21 0.56
N TYR A 23 -5.41 -2.33 0.04
CA TYR A 23 -4.26 -2.80 0.82
C TYR A 23 -3.94 -1.87 2.00
N TYR A 24 -4.03 -0.55 1.78
CA TYR A 24 -3.83 0.43 2.85
C TYR A 24 -4.97 0.37 3.89
N ASN A 25 -6.21 0.23 3.45
CA ASN A 25 -7.37 0.07 4.32
C ASN A 25 -7.21 -1.18 5.19
N ASP A 26 -6.75 -2.29 4.64
CA ASP A 26 -6.45 -3.50 5.40
C ASP A 26 -5.27 -3.31 6.37
N TYR A 27 -4.23 -2.56 5.99
CA TYR A 27 -3.17 -2.15 6.91
C TYR A 27 -3.75 -1.33 8.08
N ARG A 28 -4.64 -0.38 7.81
CA ARG A 28 -5.30 0.44 8.84
C ARG A 28 -6.20 -0.41 9.74
N ARG A 29 -6.99 -1.33 9.19
CA ARG A 29 -7.80 -2.29 9.95
C ARG A 29 -6.96 -3.19 10.85
N SER A 30 -5.77 -3.59 10.38
CA SER A 30 -4.80 -4.35 11.19
C SER A 30 -4.28 -3.58 12.41
N ILE A 31 -4.60 -2.29 12.52
CA ILE A 31 -4.33 -1.43 13.66
C ILE A 31 -5.63 -1.13 14.41
N SER A 32 -6.67 -0.61 13.73
CA SER A 32 -7.89 -0.10 14.36
C SER A 32 -8.75 -1.19 15.01
N ASP A 33 -8.72 -2.40 14.48
CA ASP A 33 -9.61 -3.48 14.93
C ASP A 33 -9.08 -4.16 16.20
N ILE A 34 -7.91 -3.74 16.68
CA ILE A 34 -7.26 -4.27 17.87
C ILE A 34 -7.32 -3.24 18.99
N ASN A 35 -7.86 -3.66 20.13
CA ASN A 35 -7.75 -2.91 21.37
C ASN A 35 -6.33 -3.08 21.95
N TRP A 36 -5.43 -2.15 21.61
CA TRP A 36 -4.01 -2.21 21.99
C TRP A 36 -3.77 -2.03 23.49
N GLN A 37 -4.56 -1.19 24.17
CA GLN A 37 -4.52 -1.06 25.62
C GLN A 37 -4.78 -2.42 26.28
N ARG A 38 -5.80 -3.15 25.81
CA ARG A 38 -6.11 -4.50 26.29
C ARG A 38 -5.01 -5.51 25.95
N VAL A 39 -4.36 -5.41 24.79
CA VAL A 39 -3.19 -6.25 24.45
C VAL A 39 -2.07 -6.03 25.47
N ILE A 40 -1.78 -4.76 25.79
CA ILE A 40 -0.73 -4.40 26.74
C ILE A 40 -1.03 -4.94 28.14
N THR A 41 -2.27 -4.78 28.62
CA THR A 41 -2.67 -5.24 29.96
C THR A 41 -2.75 -6.77 30.04
N ASP A 42 -3.43 -7.41 29.10
CA ASP A 42 -3.71 -8.85 29.16
C ASP A 42 -2.44 -9.70 28.97
N LEU A 43 -1.49 -9.21 28.17
CA LEU A 43 -0.22 -9.89 27.94
C LEU A 43 0.90 -9.40 28.87
N VAL A 44 0.56 -8.52 29.82
CA VAL A 44 1.48 -7.94 30.80
C VAL A 44 2.76 -7.46 30.10
N LEU A 45 2.60 -6.56 29.13
CA LEU A 45 3.72 -6.03 28.35
C LEU A 45 4.47 -4.98 29.15
N SER A 46 5.80 -4.96 29.02
CA SER A 46 6.60 -3.89 29.59
C SER A 46 6.31 -2.55 28.90
N THR A 47 6.61 -1.44 29.57
CA THR A 47 6.51 -0.10 28.98
C THR A 47 7.28 0.01 27.66
N THR A 48 8.45 -0.63 27.57
CA THR A 48 9.24 -0.67 26.34
C THR A 48 8.50 -1.39 25.21
N GLN A 49 7.92 -2.57 25.48
CA GLN A 49 7.13 -3.31 24.49
C GLN A 49 5.90 -2.52 24.04
N ALA A 50 5.20 -1.88 24.99
CA ALA A 50 4.05 -1.04 24.70
C ALA A 50 4.42 0.13 23.76
N ASN A 51 5.52 0.84 24.06
CA ASN A 51 6.01 1.93 23.22
C ASN A 51 6.41 1.46 21.82
N GLN A 52 7.05 0.30 21.70
CA GLN A 52 7.38 -0.29 20.40
C GLN A 52 6.13 -0.62 19.57
N ILE A 53 5.06 -1.11 20.20
CA ILE A 53 3.77 -1.34 19.52
C ILE A 53 3.17 -0.02 19.04
N TYR A 54 3.19 1.04 19.86
CA TYR A 54 2.68 2.34 19.45
C TYR A 54 3.45 2.91 18.27
N VAL A 55 4.79 2.84 18.29
CA VAL A 55 5.62 3.24 17.15
C VAL A 55 5.32 2.40 15.90
N LEU A 56 5.13 1.08 16.05
CA LEU A 56 4.76 0.21 14.92
C LEU A 56 3.40 0.56 14.32
N ASN A 57 2.41 0.87 15.16
CA ASN A 57 1.05 1.26 14.74
C ASN A 57 1.01 2.65 14.08
N ASP A 58 1.96 3.49 14.42
CA ASP A 58 2.05 4.86 13.95
C ASP A 58 2.91 5.02 12.68
N ARG A 59 3.64 3.97 12.30
CA ARG A 59 4.67 3.99 11.23
C ARG A 59 4.19 4.59 9.91
N TYR A 60 2.97 4.29 9.48
CA TYR A 60 2.38 4.83 8.26
C TYR A 60 0.98 5.39 8.57
N ARG A 61 0.92 6.67 8.93
CA ARG A 61 -0.33 7.37 9.32
C ARG A 61 -1.23 7.65 8.13
N ASP A 62 -0.66 7.81 6.96
CA ASP A 62 -1.33 8.19 5.72
C ASP A 62 -0.97 7.24 4.58
N TYR A 63 -1.78 7.30 3.53
CA TYR A 63 -1.62 6.43 2.36
C TYR A 63 -0.31 6.71 1.61
N ASP A 64 0.14 7.97 1.52
CA ASP A 64 1.31 8.34 0.72
C ASP A 64 2.62 7.83 1.35
N THR A 65 2.74 7.88 2.68
CA THR A 65 3.85 7.28 3.43
C THR A 65 3.87 5.76 3.29
N TRP A 66 2.71 5.12 3.39
CA TRP A 66 2.59 3.67 3.17
C TRP A 66 2.94 3.28 1.72
N ASN A 67 2.42 4.02 0.74
CA ASN A 67 2.54 3.70 -0.68
C ASN A 67 3.99 3.84 -1.15
N ARG A 68 4.73 4.85 -0.67
CA ARG A 68 6.17 4.98 -0.97
C ARG A 68 6.98 3.73 -0.65
N VAL A 69 6.59 2.97 0.38
CA VAL A 69 7.29 1.74 0.77
C VAL A 69 6.74 0.52 0.02
N TYR A 70 5.42 0.42 -0.13
CA TYR A 70 4.76 -0.80 -0.58
C TYR A 70 4.23 -0.78 -2.02
N VAL A 71 4.39 0.30 -2.78
CA VAL A 71 3.85 0.41 -4.15
C VAL A 71 4.28 -0.74 -5.07
N VAL A 72 5.52 -1.22 -4.94
CA VAL A 72 6.03 -2.33 -5.76
C VAL A 72 5.41 -3.66 -5.35
N GLU A 73 5.25 -3.89 -4.04
CA GLU A 73 4.70 -5.12 -3.50
C GLU A 73 3.70 -4.80 -2.37
N PRO A 74 2.45 -4.42 -2.70
CA PRO A 74 1.45 -4.02 -1.72
C PRO A 74 1.09 -5.11 -0.71
N GLY A 75 1.42 -6.37 -0.98
CA GLY A 75 1.18 -7.47 -0.07
C GLY A 75 2.21 -7.58 1.07
N ARG A 76 3.39 -6.96 0.92
CA ARG A 76 4.53 -7.16 1.81
C ARG A 76 4.30 -6.64 3.23
N TRP A 77 3.50 -5.59 3.39
CA TRP A 77 3.24 -4.97 4.71
C TRP A 77 2.78 -5.97 5.76
N ARG A 78 2.04 -7.03 5.37
CA ARG A 78 1.56 -8.05 6.29
C ARG A 78 2.73 -8.76 6.95
N ASN A 79 3.69 -9.21 6.16
CA ASN A 79 4.88 -9.89 6.69
C ASN A 79 5.66 -8.94 7.60
N ASP A 80 6.00 -7.75 7.10
CA ASP A 80 6.76 -6.75 7.86
C ASP A 80 6.11 -6.43 9.21
N ARG A 81 4.80 -6.17 9.21
CA ARG A 81 4.07 -5.82 10.43
C ARG A 81 4.01 -6.98 11.42
N TYR A 82 3.70 -8.18 10.96
CA TYR A 82 3.48 -9.32 11.85
C TYR A 82 4.76 -9.98 12.33
N SER A 83 5.84 -9.90 11.56
CA SER A 83 7.19 -10.24 12.03
C SER A 83 7.68 -9.26 13.09
N GLU A 84 7.47 -7.95 12.91
CA GLU A 84 7.79 -6.96 13.95
C GLU A 84 6.95 -7.14 15.21
N LEU A 85 5.65 -7.43 15.06
CA LEU A 85 4.79 -7.66 16.21
C LEU A 85 5.20 -8.93 16.99
N GLU A 86 5.57 -10.01 16.30
CA GLU A 86 6.11 -11.22 16.92
C GLU A 86 7.44 -10.93 17.64
N ARG A 87 8.33 -10.12 17.04
CA ARG A 87 9.58 -9.70 17.66
C ARG A 87 9.36 -8.90 18.94
N ILE A 88 8.39 -7.97 18.95
CA ILE A 88 8.09 -7.13 20.12
C ILE A 88 7.44 -7.96 21.24
N LEU A 89 6.46 -8.79 20.90
CA LEU A 89 5.70 -9.56 21.89
C LEU A 89 6.48 -10.78 22.41
N GLY A 90 7.34 -11.36 21.58
CA GLY A 90 7.86 -12.70 21.77
C GLY A 90 6.85 -13.78 21.35
N ARG A 91 7.37 -14.98 21.06
CA ARG A 91 6.61 -16.08 20.45
C ARG A 91 5.35 -16.47 21.23
N GLU A 92 5.46 -16.65 22.54
CA GLU A 92 4.33 -17.12 23.38
C GLU A 92 3.18 -16.11 23.42
N LYS A 93 3.50 -14.85 23.75
CA LYS A 93 2.52 -13.75 23.79
C LYS A 93 1.92 -13.49 22.41
N TYR A 94 2.70 -13.64 21.34
CA TYR A 94 2.22 -13.52 19.97
C TYR A 94 1.20 -14.62 19.59
N ILE A 95 1.39 -15.86 20.05
CA ILE A 95 0.40 -16.94 19.86
C ILE A 95 -0.93 -16.58 20.55
N ILE A 96 -0.87 -16.08 21.80
CA ILE A 96 -2.07 -15.66 22.55
C ILE A 96 -2.78 -14.51 21.83
N PHE A 97 -2.02 -13.51 21.39
CA PHE A 97 -2.54 -12.41 20.57
C PHE A 97 -3.28 -12.90 19.32
N LYS A 98 -2.66 -13.80 18.53
CA LYS A 98 -3.30 -14.38 17.34
C LYS A 98 -4.55 -15.16 17.67
N LYS A 99 -4.56 -15.93 18.77
CA LYS A 99 -5.74 -16.67 19.22
C LYS A 99 -6.91 -15.73 19.48
N LYS A 100 -6.65 -14.60 20.15
CA LYS A 100 -7.68 -13.62 20.53
C LYS A 100 -8.21 -12.81 19.36
N TYR A 101 -7.34 -12.21 18.55
CA TYR A 101 -7.76 -11.26 17.51
C TYR A 101 -7.94 -11.88 16.13
N TYR A 102 -7.33 -13.04 15.88
CA TYR A 102 -7.35 -13.70 14.58
C TYR A 102 -7.86 -15.14 14.64
N ARG A 103 -8.51 -15.53 15.74
CA ARG A 103 -9.03 -16.89 15.95
C ARG A 103 -7.96 -17.98 15.74
N GLY A 104 -6.71 -17.66 16.09
CA GLY A 104 -5.54 -18.53 15.95
C GLY A 104 -4.94 -18.57 14.54
N GLN A 105 -5.57 -17.91 13.56
CA GLN A 105 -5.08 -17.87 12.19
C GLN A 105 -3.87 -16.95 12.08
N ASN A 106 -2.98 -17.24 11.12
CA ASN A 106 -1.90 -16.33 10.77
C ASN A 106 -2.50 -15.09 10.11
N PRO A 107 -2.33 -13.89 10.68
CA PRO A 107 -2.91 -12.68 10.13
C PRO A 107 -2.36 -12.31 8.74
N VAL A 108 -1.17 -12.77 8.38
CA VAL A 108 -0.67 -12.70 6.99
C VAL A 108 -1.62 -13.41 6.02
N ILE A 109 -2.20 -14.53 6.44
CA ILE A 109 -3.20 -15.26 5.65
C ILE A 109 -4.54 -14.54 5.70
N VAL A 110 -4.96 -14.05 6.87
CA VAL A 110 -6.24 -13.32 7.04
C VAL A 110 -6.35 -12.17 6.05
N TYR A 111 -5.34 -11.30 6.01
CA TYR A 111 -5.27 -10.17 5.08
C TYR A 111 -4.69 -10.54 3.69
N GLY A 112 -4.32 -11.81 3.49
CA GLY A 112 -3.77 -12.34 2.24
C GLY A 112 -4.74 -13.22 1.45
N ARG A 113 -5.96 -13.45 1.97
CA ARG A 113 -6.96 -14.34 1.35
C ARG A 113 -7.39 -13.87 -0.04
N ASN A 114 -7.33 -12.57 -0.33
CA ASN A 114 -7.69 -12.04 -1.65
C ASN A 114 -6.55 -12.16 -2.67
N LYS A 115 -6.03 -13.38 -2.88
CA LYS A 115 -4.92 -13.69 -3.81
C LYS A 115 -5.16 -13.20 -5.25
N ASN A 116 -6.42 -13.02 -5.64
CA ASN A 116 -6.77 -12.52 -6.97
C ASN A 116 -6.44 -11.04 -7.16
N ASP A 117 -6.31 -10.26 -6.08
CA ASP A 117 -6.06 -8.83 -6.18
C ASP A 117 -4.63 -8.53 -6.61
N TYR A 118 -3.63 -9.33 -6.22
CA TYR A 118 -2.24 -9.09 -6.67
C TYR A 118 -2.07 -9.35 -8.17
N LYS A 119 -2.63 -10.45 -8.69
CA LYS A 119 -2.57 -10.76 -10.13
C LYS A 119 -3.38 -9.76 -10.95
N LYS A 120 -4.53 -9.31 -10.43
CA LYS A 120 -5.36 -8.26 -11.03
C LYS A 120 -4.64 -6.90 -11.00
N TYR A 121 -4.02 -6.56 -9.88
CA TYR A 121 -3.21 -5.36 -9.67
C TYR A 121 -2.03 -5.31 -10.64
N ARG A 122 -1.19 -6.35 -10.70
CA ARG A 122 -0.03 -6.37 -11.58
C ARG A 122 -0.43 -6.23 -13.05
N LYS A 123 -1.52 -6.88 -13.47
CA LYS A 123 -2.07 -6.70 -14.81
C LYS A 123 -2.57 -5.27 -15.05
N GLN A 124 -3.22 -4.63 -14.08
CA GLN A 124 -3.66 -3.24 -14.19
C GLN A 124 -2.47 -2.27 -14.26
N GLN A 125 -1.42 -2.52 -13.47
CA GLN A 125 -0.18 -1.75 -13.46
C GLN A 125 0.60 -1.89 -14.78
N GLU A 126 0.78 -3.12 -15.28
CA GLU A 126 1.39 -3.38 -16.58
C GLU A 126 0.61 -2.69 -17.72
N LYS A 127 -0.73 -2.73 -17.65
CA LYS A 127 -1.58 -2.03 -18.63
C LYS A 127 -1.41 -0.51 -18.56
N TYR A 128 -1.39 0.06 -17.36
CA TYR A 128 -1.16 1.49 -17.14
C TYR A 128 0.16 1.95 -17.76
N TYR A 129 1.27 1.28 -17.47
CA TYR A 129 2.58 1.67 -17.99
C TYR A 129 2.64 1.54 -19.53
N LYS A 130 2.02 0.50 -20.11
CA LYS A 130 1.91 0.36 -21.57
C LYS A 130 1.06 1.47 -22.21
N ASP A 131 -0.03 1.87 -21.57
CA ASP A 131 -0.91 2.94 -22.08
C ASP A 131 -0.24 4.32 -21.96
N GLN A 132 0.50 4.56 -20.88
CA GLN A 132 1.38 5.73 -20.76
C GLN A 132 2.42 5.77 -21.88
N GLU A 133 3.15 4.67 -22.12
CA GLU A 133 4.15 4.58 -23.18
C GLU A 133 3.55 4.89 -24.56
N LYS A 134 2.36 4.35 -24.86
CA LYS A 134 1.65 4.67 -26.11
C LYS A 134 1.26 6.13 -26.22
N TYR A 135 0.79 6.74 -25.13
CA TYR A 135 0.43 8.15 -25.08
C TYR A 135 1.65 9.05 -25.35
N TYR A 136 2.77 8.78 -24.68
CA TYR A 136 4.04 9.49 -24.90
C TYR A 136 4.54 9.32 -26.34
N LYS A 137 4.51 8.10 -26.89
CA LYS A 137 4.87 7.85 -28.30
C LYS A 137 3.96 8.60 -29.27
N LYS A 138 2.65 8.68 -29.00
CA LYS A 138 1.69 9.43 -29.82
C LYS A 138 1.95 10.93 -29.80
N GLN A 139 2.18 11.52 -28.62
CA GLN A 139 2.55 12.94 -28.51
C GLN A 139 3.85 13.27 -29.26
N ASN A 140 4.86 12.39 -29.17
CA ASN A 140 6.14 12.63 -29.84
C ASN A 140 6.09 12.35 -31.35
N LYS A 141 5.18 11.51 -31.84
CA LYS A 141 4.93 11.34 -33.28
C LYS A 141 4.38 12.60 -33.95
N HIS A 142 3.58 13.39 -33.24
CA HIS A 142 3.02 14.65 -33.76
C HIS A 142 3.99 15.84 -33.68
N ARG A 143 5.16 15.67 -33.06
CA ARG A 143 6.22 16.69 -33.00
C ARG A 143 7.32 16.50 -34.06
N GLY A 144 7.24 15.43 -34.87
CA GLY A 144 8.25 15.07 -35.88
C GLY A 144 7.96 15.52 -37.31
N HIS A 145 6.96 16.37 -37.55
CA HIS A 145 6.74 17.03 -38.84
C HIS A 145 7.02 18.53 -38.69
N GLY A 146 8.27 18.86 -38.38
CA GLY A 146 8.77 20.23 -38.40
C GLY A 146 9.75 20.37 -39.56
N HIS A 147 9.22 20.79 -40.71
CA HIS A 147 9.89 21.54 -41.77
C HIS A 147 11.35 21.13 -42.07
N ASP A 148 11.54 20.27 -43.08
CA ASP A 148 12.79 20.25 -43.83
C ASP A 148 12.91 21.61 -44.52
N GLY A 149 13.69 22.50 -43.90
CA GLY A 149 14.04 23.79 -44.48
C GLY A 149 15.06 23.56 -45.58
N ASP A 150 14.67 23.90 -46.80
CA ASP A 150 15.56 24.14 -47.93
C ASP A 150 16.75 25.00 -47.47
N TRP A 151 17.96 24.45 -47.60
CA TRP A 151 19.19 25.21 -47.74
C TRP A 151 20.03 24.56 -48.84
N ASP A 152 20.22 25.38 -49.88
CA ASP A 152 21.07 25.31 -51.08
C ASP A 152 20.63 24.40 -52.25
#